data_AF-A0A660QF22-F1
#
_entry.id   AF-A0A660QF22-F1
#
_cell.length_a   1.000
_cell.length_b   1.000
_cell.length_c   1.000
_cell.angle_alpha   90.00
_cell.angle_beta   90.00
_cell.angle_gamma   90.00
#
_symmetry.space_group_name_H-M   'P 1'
#
loop_
_entity.id
_entity.type
_entity.pdbx_description
1 polymer ?
#
loop_
_entity_poly.entity_id
_entity_poly.type
_entity_poly.pdbx_seq_one_letter_code
_entity_poly.pdbx_strand_id
1 'polypeptide(L)'
;MNKSIRSTLTNVYKRFLNEYGRQYWWPADTSFEVMIGAVMTQNTSWKNVVKAISRLKSCGKLSPVNVDKMTLDELSEIIRPCGYHRNKAQTIKNLVYFLKLYNYNLNQMKQLSISSLRKELLNIKGIGPETADSILLYAFEIPIFVVDSYTRRIFSRIGILAGTEKYSQIQKLFHSLPKSTHLYKEYHALIVKHAKERCKKKPVCSTCCINDLCRKLGVEIPFEADEAEKSQL
;
A
#
# COMPACT_ATOMS: atom_id res chain seq x y z
N MET A 1 15.96 14.49 -15.17
CA MET A 1 14.63 13.84 -15.01
C MET A 1 13.58 14.76 -15.61
N ASN A 2 12.78 14.27 -16.56
CA ASN A 2 11.91 15.10 -17.40
C ASN A 2 10.90 15.90 -16.53
N LYS A 3 10.93 17.24 -16.61
CA LYS A 3 9.99 18.15 -15.90
C LYS A 3 8.52 17.75 -16.15
N SER A 4 8.27 17.10 -17.30
CA SER A 4 7.02 16.46 -17.70
C SER A 4 6.51 15.39 -16.71
N ILE A 5 7.33 14.44 -16.25
CA ILE A 5 6.85 13.31 -15.42
C ILE A 5 6.35 13.79 -14.05
N ARG A 6 7.12 14.66 -13.38
CA ARG A 6 6.72 15.22 -12.07
C ARG A 6 5.41 15.99 -12.18
N SER A 7 5.23 16.74 -13.28
CA SER A 7 3.97 17.43 -13.58
C SER A 7 2.81 16.44 -13.71
N THR A 8 3.00 15.34 -14.45
CA THR A 8 1.98 14.30 -14.60
C THR A 8 1.63 13.62 -13.27
N LEU A 9 2.62 13.25 -12.45
CA LEU A 9 2.36 12.70 -11.10
C LEU A 9 1.54 13.68 -10.25
N THR A 10 1.89 14.97 -10.29
CA THR A 10 1.16 16.00 -9.55
C THR A 10 -0.27 16.17 -10.06
N ASN A 11 -0.49 16.11 -11.38
CA ASN A 11 -1.81 16.22 -12.00
C ASN A 11 -2.70 15.01 -11.64
N VAL A 12 -2.15 13.80 -11.71
CA VAL A 12 -2.85 12.57 -11.28
C VAL A 12 -3.26 12.66 -9.81
N TYR A 13 -2.36 13.09 -8.92
CA TYR A 13 -2.69 13.29 -7.51
C TYR A 13 -3.87 14.25 -7.32
N LYS A 14 -3.82 15.44 -7.95
CA LYS A 14 -4.89 16.45 -7.86
C LYS A 14 -6.23 15.93 -8.37
N ARG A 15 -6.24 15.21 -9.49
CA ARG A 15 -7.46 14.64 -10.09
C ARG A 15 -8.05 13.53 -9.23
N PHE A 16 -7.21 12.67 -8.65
CA PHE A 16 -7.70 11.69 -7.69
C PHE A 16 -8.26 12.34 -6.44
N LEU A 17 -7.57 13.36 -5.90
CA LEU A 17 -8.06 14.08 -4.72
C LEU A 17 -9.39 14.78 -4.99
N ASN A 18 -9.56 15.37 -6.18
CA ASN A 18 -10.82 16.00 -6.59
C ASN A 18 -11.97 14.98 -6.75
N GLU A 19 -11.69 13.82 -7.34
CA GLU A 19 -12.70 12.76 -7.56
C GLU A 19 -13.12 12.07 -6.26
N TYR A 20 -12.16 11.74 -5.39
CA TYR A 20 -12.41 10.86 -4.24
C TYR A 20 -12.43 11.57 -2.89
N GLY A 21 -11.99 12.83 -2.83
CA GLY A 21 -11.73 13.54 -1.58
C GLY A 21 -10.59 12.92 -0.78
N ARG A 22 -10.43 13.38 0.47
CA ARG A 22 -9.46 12.81 1.40
C ARG A 22 -9.91 11.43 1.86
N GLN A 23 -9.01 10.45 1.82
CA GLN A 23 -9.34 9.06 2.14
C GLN A 23 -9.28 8.73 3.63
N TYR A 24 -8.57 9.53 4.44
CA TYR A 24 -8.32 9.25 5.88
C TYR A 24 -7.86 7.80 6.09
N TRP A 25 -6.96 7.35 5.22
CA TRP A 25 -6.63 5.94 5.04
C TRP A 25 -5.75 5.40 6.16
N TRP A 26 -5.99 4.12 6.48
CA TRP A 26 -5.37 3.36 7.57
C TRP A 26 -5.76 3.83 8.97
N PRO A 27 -7.04 3.70 9.36
CA PRO A 27 -7.45 3.96 10.74
C PRO A 27 -6.78 2.94 11.65
N ALA A 28 -5.96 3.42 12.59
CA ALA A 28 -5.28 2.61 13.59
C ALA A 28 -5.08 3.43 14.87
N ASP A 29 -5.19 2.79 16.03
CA ASP A 29 -5.08 3.46 17.32
C ASP A 29 -3.61 3.65 17.72
N THR A 30 -2.72 2.79 17.21
CA THR A 30 -1.30 2.79 17.57
C THR A 30 -0.39 2.50 16.37
N SER A 31 0.86 2.96 16.42
CA SER A 31 1.89 2.57 15.46
C SER A 31 2.09 1.06 15.40
N PHE A 32 1.94 0.33 16.51
CA PHE A 32 2.04 -1.13 16.51
C PHE A 32 0.91 -1.81 15.70
N GLU A 33 -0.31 -1.29 15.81
CA GLU A 33 -1.45 -1.74 15.01
C GLU A 33 -1.18 -1.54 13.51
N VAL A 34 -0.63 -0.40 13.12
CA VAL A 34 -0.18 -0.15 11.74
C VAL A 34 0.85 -1.19 11.31
N MET A 35 1.85 -1.46 12.16
CA MET A 35 2.95 -2.36 11.84
C MET A 35 2.49 -3.79 11.58
N ILE A 36 1.68 -4.37 12.46
CA ILE A 36 1.14 -5.72 12.22
C ILE A 36 0.10 -5.72 11.11
N GLY A 37 -0.66 -4.63 10.95
CA GLY A 37 -1.60 -4.46 9.85
C GLY A 37 -0.90 -4.54 8.49
N ALA A 38 0.28 -3.93 8.35
CA ALA A 38 1.08 -3.95 7.12
C ALA A 38 1.54 -5.38 6.73
N VAL A 39 1.78 -6.23 7.73
CA VAL A 39 2.03 -7.67 7.51
C VAL A 39 0.73 -8.38 7.12
N MET A 40 -0.38 -8.07 7.81
CA MET A 40 -1.67 -8.72 7.56
C MET A 40 -2.26 -8.42 6.18
N THR A 41 -2.03 -7.23 5.64
CA THR A 41 -2.52 -6.78 4.32
C THR A 41 -1.89 -7.51 3.16
N GLN A 42 -0.74 -8.18 3.35
CA GLN A 42 -0.09 -8.96 2.29
C GLN A 42 -1.06 -9.99 1.71
N ASN A 43 -1.40 -9.83 0.43
CA ASN A 43 -2.37 -10.67 -0.29
C ASN A 43 -3.70 -10.84 0.45
N THR A 44 -4.25 -9.76 1.02
CA THR A 44 -5.48 -9.85 1.86
C THR A 44 -6.36 -8.62 1.74
N SER A 45 -7.67 -8.86 1.76
CA SER A 45 -8.65 -7.77 1.76
C SER A 45 -8.63 -7.00 3.07
N TRP A 46 -8.78 -5.68 3.00
CA TRP A 46 -8.87 -4.83 4.20
C TRP A 46 -9.98 -5.29 5.16
N LYS A 47 -11.11 -5.78 4.62
CA LYS A 47 -12.21 -6.36 5.41
C LYS A 47 -11.74 -7.48 6.34
N ASN A 48 -10.85 -8.35 5.87
CA ASN A 48 -10.32 -9.44 6.68
C ASN A 48 -9.27 -8.98 7.69
N VAL A 49 -8.47 -7.98 7.32
CA VAL A 49 -7.51 -7.34 8.25
C VAL A 49 -8.25 -6.69 9.41
N VAL A 50 -9.32 -5.93 9.15
CA VAL A 50 -10.16 -5.32 10.19
C VAL A 50 -10.74 -6.38 11.13
N LYS A 51 -11.19 -7.53 10.59
CA LYS A 51 -11.65 -8.65 11.43
C LYS A 51 -10.55 -9.20 12.34
N ALA A 52 -9.34 -9.40 11.82
CA ALA A 52 -8.21 -9.90 12.62
C ALA A 52 -7.76 -8.89 13.69
N ILE A 53 -7.68 -7.60 13.35
CA ILE A 53 -7.38 -6.52 14.30
C ILE A 53 -8.46 -6.47 15.39
N SER A 54 -9.74 -6.50 15.02
CA SER A 54 -10.85 -6.51 15.98
C SER A 54 -10.76 -7.68 16.95
N ARG A 55 -10.38 -8.88 16.49
CA ARG A 55 -10.16 -10.05 17.35
C ARG A 55 -8.99 -9.84 18.33
N LEU A 56 -7.87 -9.26 17.87
CA LEU A 56 -6.74 -8.92 18.75
C LEU A 56 -7.12 -7.87 19.80
N LYS A 57 -7.94 -6.88 19.42
CA LYS A 57 -8.45 -5.86 20.34
C LYS A 57 -9.39 -6.48 21.38
N SER A 58 -10.34 -7.32 20.96
CA SER A 58 -11.33 -7.91 21.86
C SER A 58 -10.72 -8.84 22.92
N CYS A 59 -9.58 -9.48 22.63
CA CYS A 59 -8.85 -10.28 23.61
C CYS A 59 -7.77 -9.50 24.37
N GLY A 60 -7.66 -8.17 24.17
CA GLY A 60 -6.66 -7.33 24.85
C GLY A 60 -5.21 -7.64 24.44
N LYS A 61 -5.00 -8.31 23.30
CA LYS A 61 -3.68 -8.77 22.86
C LYS A 61 -3.01 -7.86 21.83
N LEU A 62 -3.63 -6.76 21.42
CA LEU A 62 -3.06 -5.81 20.46
C LEU A 62 -1.98 -4.90 21.09
N SER A 63 -0.87 -5.50 21.55
CA SER A 63 0.33 -4.79 21.98
C SER A 63 1.58 -5.63 21.71
N PRO A 64 2.77 -5.02 21.54
CA PRO A 64 4.00 -5.78 21.27
C PRO A 64 4.27 -6.84 22.34
N VAL A 65 4.14 -6.46 23.63
CA VAL A 65 4.38 -7.34 24.78
C VAL A 65 3.38 -8.50 24.82
N ASN A 66 2.10 -8.24 24.53
CA ASN A 66 1.09 -9.30 24.57
C ASN A 66 1.24 -10.27 23.41
N VAL A 67 1.57 -9.78 22.21
CA VAL A 67 1.88 -10.65 21.05
C VAL A 67 3.20 -11.42 21.26
N ASP A 68 4.19 -10.86 21.98
CA ASP A 68 5.42 -11.58 22.34
C ASP A 68 5.10 -12.81 23.21
N LYS A 69 4.18 -12.65 24.17
CA LYS A 69 3.77 -13.74 25.07
C LYS A 69 2.89 -14.80 24.42
N MET A 70 2.27 -14.51 23.28
CA MET A 70 1.43 -15.48 22.57
C MET A 70 2.26 -16.58 21.91
N THR A 71 1.71 -17.78 21.90
CA THR A 71 2.24 -18.86 21.05
C THR A 71 1.99 -18.52 19.58
N LEU A 72 2.75 -19.18 18.69
CA LEU A 72 2.58 -19.00 17.25
C LEU A 72 1.18 -19.45 16.80
N ASP A 73 0.66 -20.54 17.37
CA ASP A 73 -0.65 -21.10 17.04
C ASP A 73 -1.80 -20.20 17.50
N GLU A 74 -1.72 -19.65 18.72
CA GLU A 74 -2.69 -18.67 19.22
C GLU A 74 -2.79 -17.46 18.29
N LEU A 75 -1.65 -16.89 17.90
CA LEU A 75 -1.61 -15.75 17.00
C LEU A 75 -2.16 -16.11 15.61
N SER A 76 -1.74 -17.26 15.08
CA SER A 76 -2.17 -17.81 13.80
C SER A 76 -3.69 -17.98 13.73
N GLU A 77 -4.33 -18.50 14.79
CA GLU A 77 -5.79 -18.68 14.81
C GLU A 77 -6.55 -17.35 14.94
N ILE A 78 -6.04 -16.39 15.73
CA ILE A 78 -6.64 -15.06 15.83
C ILE A 78 -6.65 -14.36 14.46
N ILE A 79 -5.52 -14.43 13.74
CA ILE A 79 -5.35 -13.76 12.44
C ILE A 79 -5.77 -14.63 11.24
N ARG A 80 -6.37 -15.80 11.49
CA ARG A 80 -6.88 -16.72 10.47
C ARG A 80 -7.69 -16.06 9.34
N PRO A 81 -8.56 -15.05 9.58
CA PRO A 81 -9.29 -14.37 8.50
C PRO A 81 -8.40 -13.79 7.40
N CYS A 82 -7.14 -13.48 7.71
CA CYS A 82 -6.20 -12.91 6.77
C CYS A 82 -5.67 -13.91 5.73
N GLY A 83 -5.90 -15.21 5.86
CA GLY A 83 -5.29 -16.20 4.97
C GLY A 83 -3.75 -16.21 5.07
N TYR A 84 -3.10 -17.31 4.65
CA TYR A 84 -1.67 -17.55 4.89
C TYR A 84 -1.25 -17.25 6.34
N HIS A 85 -2.17 -17.49 7.28
CA HIS A 85 -2.12 -16.96 8.63
C HIS A 85 -0.94 -17.51 9.43
N ARG A 86 -0.50 -18.75 9.16
CA ARG A 86 0.73 -19.32 9.73
C ARG A 86 1.97 -18.51 9.38
N ASN A 87 2.17 -18.20 8.09
CA ASN A 87 3.31 -17.41 7.62
C ASN A 87 3.25 -15.97 8.14
N LYS A 88 2.06 -15.39 8.20
CA LYS A 88 1.85 -14.05 8.75
C LYS A 88 2.10 -14.00 10.25
N ALA A 89 1.65 -15.00 11.00
CA ALA A 89 1.90 -15.11 12.43
C ALA A 89 3.41 -15.21 12.68
N GLN A 90 4.12 -16.02 11.91
CA GLN A 90 5.58 -16.10 11.99
C GLN A 90 6.25 -14.75 11.68
N THR A 91 5.80 -14.06 10.64
CA THR A 91 6.32 -12.73 10.28
C THR A 91 6.05 -11.70 11.38
N ILE A 92 4.86 -11.72 11.99
CA ILE A 92 4.52 -10.86 13.13
C ILE A 92 5.38 -11.21 14.35
N LYS A 93 5.64 -12.49 14.65
CA LYS A 93 6.55 -12.89 15.73
C LYS A 93 7.98 -12.38 15.47
N ASN A 94 8.48 -12.48 14.23
CA ASN A 94 9.79 -11.94 13.87
C ASN A 94 9.84 -10.41 14.05
N LEU A 95 8.76 -9.72 13.67
CA LEU A 95 8.61 -8.27 13.85
C LEU A 95 8.59 -7.89 15.35
N VAL A 96 7.86 -8.63 16.17
CA VAL A 96 7.81 -8.41 17.62
C VAL A 96 9.16 -8.69 18.28
N TYR A 97 9.86 -9.74 17.85
CA TYR A 97 11.23 -10.02 18.29
C TYR A 97 12.17 -8.85 17.95
N PHE A 98 12.06 -8.30 16.75
CA PHE A 98 12.80 -7.09 16.37
C PHE A 98 12.48 -5.89 17.29
N LEU A 99 11.19 -5.65 17.57
CA LEU A 99 10.78 -4.59 18.50
C LEU A 99 11.32 -4.80 19.93
N LYS A 100 11.46 -6.07 20.36
CA LYS A 100 12.02 -6.44 21.66
C LYS A 100 13.46 -5.99 21.82
N LEU A 101 14.26 -6.00 20.74
CA LEU A 101 15.64 -5.48 20.74
C LEU A 101 15.71 -3.99 21.10
N TYR A 102 14.61 -3.26 20.92
CA TYR A 102 14.44 -1.85 21.28
C TYR A 102 13.52 -1.68 22.50
N ASN A 103 13.38 -2.70 23.35
CA ASN A 103 12.51 -2.70 24.53
C ASN A 103 11.05 -2.31 24.22
N TYR A 104 10.57 -2.65 23.02
CA TYR A 104 9.25 -2.25 22.52
C TYR A 104 9.04 -0.73 22.40
N ASN A 105 10.11 0.06 22.46
CA ASN A 105 10.07 1.50 22.44
C ASN A 105 10.39 2.05 21.05
N LEU A 106 9.35 2.39 20.30
CA LEU A 106 9.48 2.95 18.95
C LEU A 106 10.24 4.30 18.93
N ASN A 107 10.30 5.05 20.03
CA ASN A 107 11.06 6.29 20.09
C ASN A 107 12.58 6.05 20.06
N GLN A 108 13.06 4.91 20.55
CA GLN A 108 14.47 4.53 20.39
C GLN A 108 14.79 4.29 18.91
N MET A 109 13.90 3.63 18.19
CA MET A 109 14.06 3.34 16.77
C MET A 109 14.00 4.60 15.90
N LYS A 110 13.24 5.63 16.32
CA LYS A 110 13.20 6.94 15.65
C LYS A 110 14.54 7.69 15.68
N GLN A 111 15.48 7.30 16.53
CA GLN A 111 16.83 7.87 16.56
C GLN A 111 17.73 7.31 15.44
N LEU A 112 17.34 6.19 14.83
CA LEU A 112 18.09 5.60 13.72
C LEU A 112 17.93 6.46 12.46
N SER A 113 18.95 6.45 11.62
CA SER A 113 18.80 6.97 10.26
C SER A 113 17.70 6.19 9.52
N ILE A 114 16.94 6.85 8.64
CA ILE A 114 15.89 6.22 7.83
C ILE A 114 16.45 5.01 7.05
N SER A 115 17.67 5.12 6.53
CA SER A 115 18.36 4.02 5.83
C SER A 115 18.65 2.83 6.73
N SER A 116 19.10 3.07 7.97
CA SER A 116 19.40 2.01 8.94
C SER A 116 18.12 1.28 9.34
N LEU A 117 17.09 2.03 9.73
CA LEU A 117 15.80 1.45 10.13
C LEU A 117 15.15 0.66 8.99
N ARG A 118 15.20 1.19 7.76
CA ARG A 118 14.69 0.48 6.58
C ARG A 118 15.47 -0.82 6.32
N LYS A 119 16.80 -0.80 6.44
CA LYS A 119 17.64 -1.99 6.26
C LYS A 119 17.31 -3.05 7.30
N GLU A 120 17.12 -2.66 8.56
CA GLU A 120 16.73 -3.57 9.64
C GLU A 120 15.35 -4.18 9.39
N LEU A 121 14.35 -3.38 9.00
CA LEU A 121 13.02 -3.90 8.64
C LEU A 121 13.08 -4.92 7.49
N LEU A 122 13.92 -4.68 6.48
CA LEU A 122 14.10 -5.59 5.36
C LEU A 122 14.85 -6.88 5.71
N ASN A 123 15.61 -6.90 6.80
CA ASN A 123 16.27 -8.11 7.30
C ASN A 123 15.30 -9.04 8.04
N ILE A 124 14.08 -8.58 8.35
CA ILE A 124 13.06 -9.39 9.01
C ILE A 124 12.46 -10.35 7.98
N LYS A 125 12.66 -11.67 8.18
CA LYS A 125 12.06 -12.70 7.32
C LYS A 125 10.54 -12.53 7.24
N GLY A 126 10.03 -12.33 6.02
CA GLY A 126 8.61 -12.09 5.72
C GLY A 126 8.26 -10.62 5.46
N ILE A 127 9.21 -9.68 5.64
CA ILE A 127 9.03 -8.26 5.34
C ILE A 127 9.78 -7.91 4.05
N GLY A 128 9.01 -7.63 3.00
CA GLY A 128 9.54 -7.08 1.74
C GLY A 128 9.50 -5.55 1.69
N PRO A 129 9.98 -4.93 0.59
CA PRO A 129 10.02 -3.48 0.42
C PRO A 129 8.68 -2.77 0.64
N GLU A 130 7.58 -3.34 0.13
CA GLU A 130 6.24 -2.76 0.29
C GLU A 130 5.82 -2.69 1.77
N THR A 131 6.03 -3.77 2.53
CA THR A 131 5.69 -3.82 3.96
C THR A 131 6.62 -2.95 4.79
N ALA A 132 7.93 -2.96 4.51
CA ALA A 132 8.89 -2.11 5.20
C ALA A 132 8.54 -0.62 5.01
N ASP A 133 8.26 -0.22 3.77
CA ASP A 133 7.95 1.18 3.46
C ASP A 133 6.55 1.57 3.97
N SER A 134 5.60 0.63 4.06
CA SER A 134 4.31 0.87 4.72
C SER A 134 4.49 1.12 6.22
N ILE A 135 5.33 0.34 6.90
CA ILE A 135 5.69 0.56 8.30
C ILE A 135 6.33 1.95 8.48
N LEU A 136 7.33 2.28 7.66
CA LEU A 136 8.02 3.57 7.74
C LEU A 136 7.07 4.75 7.48
N LEU A 137 6.21 4.66 6.46
CA LEU A 137 5.29 5.73 6.11
C LEU A 137 4.20 5.92 7.15
N TYR A 138 3.53 4.84 7.55
CA TYR A 138 2.32 4.94 8.36
C TYR A 138 2.59 4.87 9.87
N ALA A 139 3.54 4.06 10.32
CA ALA A 139 3.81 3.87 11.76
C ALA A 139 4.87 4.84 12.29
N PHE A 140 5.89 5.15 11.48
CA PHE A 140 7.00 6.03 11.85
C PHE A 140 6.86 7.46 11.32
N GLU A 141 5.83 7.76 10.53
CA GLU A 141 5.64 9.09 9.92
C GLU A 141 6.89 9.54 9.13
N ILE A 142 7.45 8.65 8.32
CA ILE A 142 8.60 8.96 7.45
C ILE A 142 8.09 9.20 6.03
N PRO A 143 8.50 10.29 5.34
CA PRO A 143 8.07 10.57 3.97
C PRO A 143 8.78 9.62 2.97
N ILE A 144 8.37 8.36 2.96
CA ILE A 144 8.79 7.32 2.02
C ILE A 144 7.56 6.77 1.29
N PHE A 145 7.53 6.92 -0.03
CA PHE A 145 6.40 6.44 -0.83
C PHE A 145 6.36 4.91 -0.91
N VAL A 146 5.18 4.33 -0.69
CA VAL A 146 4.92 2.88 -0.82
C VAL A 146 4.56 2.56 -2.26
N VAL A 147 5.21 1.54 -2.85
CA VAL A 147 4.91 1.08 -4.21
C VAL A 147 4.29 -0.31 -4.15
N ASP A 148 2.99 -0.38 -4.39
CA ASP A 148 2.24 -1.62 -4.44
C ASP A 148 1.87 -2.03 -5.88
N SER A 149 1.15 -3.14 -6.00
CA SER A 149 0.65 -3.63 -7.29
C SER A 149 -0.33 -2.65 -7.97
N TYR A 150 -1.05 -1.82 -7.19
CA TYR A 150 -1.99 -0.84 -7.72
C TYR A 150 -1.26 0.35 -8.36
N THR A 151 -0.21 0.83 -7.68
CA THR A 151 0.73 1.82 -8.20
C THR A 151 1.33 1.35 -9.51
N ARG A 152 1.86 0.12 -9.55
CA ARG A 152 2.40 -0.46 -10.79
C ARG A 152 1.35 -0.48 -11.90
N ARG A 153 0.18 -1.05 -11.65
CA ARG A 153 -0.89 -1.18 -12.66
C ARG A 153 -1.33 0.16 -13.22
N ILE A 154 -1.63 1.14 -12.36
CA ILE A 154 -2.14 2.44 -12.80
C ILE A 154 -1.09 3.16 -13.64
N PHE A 155 0.15 3.26 -13.15
CA PHE A 155 1.17 4.06 -13.81
C PHE A 155 1.77 3.37 -15.05
N SER A 156 1.69 2.04 -15.16
CA SER A 156 1.92 1.33 -16.42
C SER A 156 0.83 1.63 -17.46
N ARG A 157 -0.46 1.60 -17.07
CA ARG A 157 -1.57 1.92 -17.99
C ARG A 157 -1.55 3.37 -18.48
N ILE A 158 -1.15 4.30 -17.60
CA ILE A 158 -0.95 5.71 -17.98
C ILE A 158 0.19 5.84 -19.02
N GLY A 159 1.16 4.92 -19.01
CA GLY A 159 2.36 4.96 -19.86
C GLY A 159 3.54 5.70 -19.23
N ILE A 160 3.54 5.86 -17.90
CA ILE A 160 4.67 6.39 -17.13
C ILE A 160 5.69 5.28 -16.85
N LEU A 161 5.20 4.05 -16.62
CA LEU A 161 6.02 2.87 -16.37
C LEU A 161 5.95 1.92 -17.56
N ALA A 162 7.08 1.34 -17.93
CA ALA A 162 7.16 0.25 -18.90
C ALA A 162 6.65 -1.08 -18.32
N GLY A 163 6.59 -1.22 -16.99
CA GLY A 163 6.13 -2.42 -16.29
C GLY A 163 7.26 -3.35 -15.83
N THR A 164 8.50 -3.11 -16.27
CA THR A 164 9.69 -3.89 -15.91
C THR A 164 10.53 -3.25 -14.81
N GLU A 165 10.15 -2.06 -14.33
CA GLU A 165 10.91 -1.32 -13.34
C GLU A 165 10.97 -2.03 -11.98
N LYS A 166 12.17 -2.03 -11.38
CA LYS A 166 12.37 -2.44 -10.01
C LYS A 166 11.64 -1.51 -9.04
N TYR A 167 11.29 -2.02 -7.86
CA TYR A 167 10.58 -1.26 -6.83
C TYR A 167 11.23 0.10 -6.54
N SER A 168 12.56 0.12 -6.38
CA SER A 168 13.33 1.33 -6.08
C SER A 168 13.28 2.37 -7.20
N GLN A 169 13.19 1.95 -8.47
CA GLN A 169 13.08 2.86 -9.61
C GLN A 169 11.73 3.58 -9.59
N ILE A 170 10.64 2.85 -9.35
CA ILE A 170 9.30 3.45 -9.23
C ILE A 170 9.24 4.37 -8.02
N GLN A 171 9.73 3.92 -6.86
CA GLN A 171 9.74 4.73 -5.65
C GLN A 171 10.48 6.06 -5.85
N LYS A 172 11.63 6.03 -6.55
CA LYS A 172 12.40 7.23 -6.90
C LYS A 172 11.60 8.23 -7.74
N LEU A 173 10.69 7.76 -8.61
CA LEU A 173 9.80 8.64 -9.38
C LEU A 173 8.87 9.41 -8.44
N PHE A 174 8.22 8.72 -7.49
CA PHE A 174 7.33 9.38 -6.52
C PHE A 174 8.08 10.26 -5.53
N HIS A 175 9.32 9.92 -5.18
CA HIS A 175 10.19 10.76 -4.35
C HIS A 175 10.66 12.05 -5.03
N SER A 176 10.32 12.26 -6.31
CA SER A 176 10.49 13.56 -6.98
C SER A 176 9.44 14.60 -6.58
N LEU A 177 8.35 14.16 -5.95
CA LEU A 177 7.33 15.02 -5.34
C LEU A 177 7.86 15.62 -4.03
N PRO A 178 7.20 16.66 -3.48
CA PRO A 178 7.56 17.20 -2.17
C PRO A 178 7.61 16.10 -1.10
N LYS A 179 8.68 16.08 -0.30
CA LYS A 179 8.83 15.12 0.80
C LYS A 179 7.87 15.46 1.93
N SER A 180 6.67 14.88 1.87
CA SER A 180 5.62 15.07 2.86
C SER A 180 4.95 13.74 3.17
N THR A 181 4.89 13.39 4.46
CA THR A 181 4.17 12.22 4.95
C THR A 181 2.70 12.26 4.59
N HIS A 182 2.06 13.42 4.83
CA HIS A 182 0.66 13.62 4.49
C HIS A 182 0.41 13.40 2.99
N LEU A 183 1.24 13.99 2.12
CA LEU A 183 1.12 13.80 0.68
C LEU A 183 1.26 12.33 0.28
N TYR A 184 2.27 11.63 0.80
CA TYR A 184 2.53 10.24 0.41
C TYR A 184 1.46 9.27 0.92
N LYS A 185 0.98 9.46 2.15
CA LYS A 185 -0.14 8.70 2.71
C LYS A 185 -1.40 8.88 1.86
N GLU A 186 -1.76 10.14 1.60
CA GLU A 186 -2.97 10.47 0.84
C GLU A 186 -2.87 9.97 -0.59
N TYR A 187 -1.73 10.18 -1.26
CA TYR A 187 -1.58 9.76 -2.64
C TYR A 187 -1.59 8.22 -2.77
N HIS A 188 -0.91 7.49 -1.87
CA HIS A 188 -1.01 6.04 -1.83
C HIS A 188 -2.47 5.58 -1.64
N ALA A 189 -3.21 6.18 -0.70
CA ALA A 189 -4.62 5.85 -0.48
C ALA A 189 -5.50 6.10 -1.70
N LEU A 190 -5.33 7.24 -2.37
CA LEU A 190 -6.03 7.61 -3.59
C LEU A 190 -5.74 6.65 -4.74
N ILE A 191 -4.50 6.17 -4.88
CA ILE A 191 -4.12 5.14 -5.85
C ILE A 191 -4.89 3.84 -5.56
N VAL A 192 -4.91 3.39 -4.31
CA VAL A 192 -5.66 2.18 -3.89
C VAL A 192 -7.15 2.34 -4.19
N LYS A 193 -7.75 3.50 -3.86
CA LYS A 193 -9.16 3.81 -4.12
C LYS A 193 -9.47 3.77 -5.62
N HIS A 194 -8.70 4.50 -6.42
CA HIS A 194 -8.87 4.53 -7.87
C HIS A 194 -8.72 3.13 -8.49
N ALA A 195 -7.73 2.37 -8.04
CA ALA A 195 -7.46 1.00 -8.50
C ALA A 195 -8.62 0.04 -8.19
N LYS A 196 -9.30 0.24 -7.06
CA LYS A 196 -10.43 -0.59 -6.63
C LYS A 196 -11.76 -0.17 -7.24
N GLU A 197 -11.95 1.09 -7.61
CA GLU A 197 -13.24 1.58 -8.09
C GLU A 197 -13.29 1.76 -9.62
N ARG A 198 -12.21 2.26 -10.22
CA ARG A 198 -12.14 2.59 -11.65
C ARG A 198 -11.13 1.73 -12.40
N CYS A 199 -9.85 1.78 -12.03
CA CYS A 199 -8.76 1.09 -12.73
C CYS A 199 -8.57 -0.36 -12.23
N LYS A 200 -9.66 -1.13 -12.22
CA LYS A 200 -9.71 -2.56 -11.87
C LYS A 200 -9.05 -3.41 -12.97
N LYS A 201 -8.99 -4.74 -12.80
CA LYS A 201 -8.50 -5.65 -13.86
C LYS A 201 -9.20 -5.38 -15.20
N LYS A 202 -10.54 -5.34 -15.19
CA LYS A 202 -11.39 -4.77 -16.24
C LYS A 202 -11.74 -3.32 -15.85
N PRO A 203 -11.07 -2.30 -16.41
CA PRO A 203 -11.25 -0.92 -15.97
C PRO A 203 -12.51 -0.27 -16.57
N VAL A 204 -13.04 0.75 -15.90
CA VAL A 204 -14.11 1.61 -16.43
C VAL A 204 -13.48 2.92 -16.89
N CYS A 205 -13.05 2.98 -18.15
CA CYS A 205 -12.21 4.07 -18.67
C CYS A 205 -13.01 5.31 -19.11
N SER A 206 -14.23 5.13 -19.63
CA SER A 206 -15.04 6.22 -20.20
C SER A 206 -15.28 7.37 -19.23
N THR A 207 -15.49 7.06 -17.95
CA THR A 207 -15.74 8.03 -16.88
C THR A 207 -14.54 8.22 -15.95
N CYS A 208 -13.33 7.89 -16.40
CA CYS A 208 -12.13 7.96 -15.57
C CYS A 208 -11.62 9.41 -15.48
N CYS A 209 -11.38 9.92 -14.27
CA CYS A 209 -10.92 11.29 -14.04
C CYS A 209 -9.52 11.62 -14.63
N ILE A 210 -8.79 10.60 -15.10
CA ILE A 210 -7.50 10.73 -15.79
C ILE A 210 -7.52 10.14 -17.21
N ASN A 211 -8.70 9.99 -17.83
CA ASN A 211 -8.85 9.33 -19.12
C ASN A 211 -8.01 9.97 -20.25
N ASP A 212 -7.95 11.30 -20.28
CA ASP A 212 -7.16 12.13 -21.20
C ASP A 212 -5.64 12.03 -20.97
N LEU A 213 -5.22 11.67 -19.74
CA LEU A 213 -3.81 11.46 -19.41
C LEU A 213 -3.36 10.01 -19.64
N CYS A 214 -4.30 9.09 -19.85
CA CYS A 214 -4.05 7.65 -19.82
C CYS A 214 -3.95 7.05 -21.22
N ARG A 215 -2.79 6.49 -21.55
CA ARG A 215 -2.56 5.75 -22.81
C ARG A 215 -3.25 4.39 -22.88
N LYS A 216 -3.83 3.93 -21.77
CA LYS A 216 -4.57 2.65 -21.66
C LYS A 216 -3.72 1.43 -22.06
N LEU A 217 -2.41 1.47 -21.84
CA LEU A 217 -1.52 0.36 -22.20
C LEU A 217 -1.92 -0.94 -21.49
N GLY A 218 -2.07 -2.03 -22.24
CA GLY A 218 -2.51 -3.32 -21.69
C GLY A 218 -3.95 -3.34 -21.17
N VAL A 219 -4.81 -2.46 -21.68
CA VAL A 219 -6.26 -2.52 -21.48
C VAL A 219 -6.91 -3.03 -22.76
N GLU A 220 -7.64 -4.13 -22.67
CA GLU A 220 -8.53 -4.57 -23.74
C GLU A 220 -9.69 -3.59 -23.84
N ILE A 221 -9.76 -2.85 -24.95
CA ILE A 221 -10.90 -1.99 -25.27
C ILE A 221 -11.86 -2.85 -26.11
N PRO A 222 -13.12 -3.04 -25.68
CA PRO A 222 -14.11 -3.70 -26.52
C PRO A 222 -14.19 -2.93 -27.85
N PHE A 223 -14.05 -3.63 -28.97
CA PHE A 223 -14.35 -3.08 -30.29
C PHE A 223 -15.84 -2.70 -30.28
N GLU A 224 -16.17 -1.41 -30.28
CA GLU A 224 -17.52 -0.99 -30.63
C GLU A 224 -17.65 -1.25 -32.13
N ALA A 225 -18.45 -2.25 -32.50
CA ALA A 225 -18.81 -2.46 -33.89
C ALA A 225 -19.64 -1.23 -34.33
N ASP A 226 -19.17 -0.53 -35.35
CA ASP A 226 -19.92 0.53 -36.03
C ASP A 226 -21.31 -0.02 -36.42
N GLU A 227 -22.37 0.45 -35.77
CA GLU A 227 -23.75 0.29 -36.23
C GLU A 227 -24.05 1.24 -37.42
N ALA A 228 -23.15 1.28 -38.41
CA ALA A 228 -23.26 2.16 -39.58
C ALA A 228 -23.69 1.45 -40.88
N GLU A 229 -23.92 0.14 -40.88
CA GLU A 229 -24.29 -0.62 -42.11
C GLU A 229 -25.55 -1.51 -41.94
N LYS A 230 -26.61 -0.96 -41.34
CA LYS A 230 -27.97 -1.55 -41.43
C LYS A 230 -29.02 -0.55 -41.93
N SER A 231 -28.62 0.35 -42.83
CA SER A 231 -29.56 1.22 -43.56
C SER A 231 -29.15 1.37 -45.03
N GLN A 232 -29.01 0.26 -45.74
CA GLN A 232 -29.18 0.23 -47.20
C GLN A 232 -30.03 -0.99 -47.55
N LEU A 233 -31.33 -0.75 -47.53
CA LEU A 233 -32.28 -1.23 -48.54
C LEU A 233 -31.84 -0.74 -49.92
#